data_AF-Q59NB3-F1
#
_entry.id   AF-Q59NB3-F1
#
_cell.length_a   1.000
_cell.length_b   1.000
_cell.length_c   1.000
_cell.angle_alpha   90.00
_cell.angle_beta   90.00
_cell.angle_gamma   90.00
#
_symmetry.space_group_name_H-M   'P 1'
#
loop_
_entity.id
_entity.type
_entity.pdbx_description
1 polymer ?
#
loop_
_entity_poly.entity_id
_entity_poly.type
_entity_poly.pdbx_seq_one_letter_code
_entity_poly.pdbx_strand_id
1 'polypeptide(L)'
;MEKVTEHLNEFKSKIPNSVEELQDYLDYLKEKIPTSYDDFKPQIEYVKSIKGEDVVNDFKNLKVSPITVSLTLVAFTTLYLFGKLIGGGRAEETPKKKPRKKLTKAQKANRQIQEILDYVESTYVPEIDKFIETYKELSSEDVEYKFNYFEEMLLKELMKLDAIDVTSNEILRDNRRKVIKFIQDHQKRLDKFKKEIST
;
A
#
# COMPACT_ATOMS: atom_id res chain seq x y z
N MET A 1 11.35 6.21 -11.30
CA MET A 1 10.96 6.45 -9.90
C MET A 1 11.92 7.41 -9.19
N GLU A 2 13.23 7.37 -9.46
CA GLU A 2 14.25 8.24 -8.83
C GLU A 2 13.98 9.75 -8.93
N LYS A 3 13.62 10.28 -10.11
CA LYS A 3 13.32 11.72 -10.28
C LYS A 3 12.15 12.24 -9.41
N VAL A 4 11.16 11.39 -9.14
CA VAL A 4 10.00 11.78 -8.32
C VAL A 4 10.41 11.88 -6.84
N THR A 5 11.25 10.95 -6.39
CA THR A 5 11.84 10.98 -5.04
C THR A 5 12.76 12.17 -4.82
N GLU A 6 13.56 12.58 -5.82
CA GLU A 6 14.41 13.78 -5.71
C GLU A 6 13.59 15.05 -5.53
N HIS A 7 12.56 15.26 -6.36
CA HIS A 7 11.67 16.42 -6.23
C HIS A 7 10.93 16.43 -4.89
N LEU A 8 10.49 15.27 -4.38
CA LEU A 8 9.83 15.18 -3.07
C LEU A 8 10.79 15.47 -1.92
N ASN A 9 12.05 15.01 -1.99
CA ASN A 9 13.05 15.29 -0.97
C ASN A 9 13.45 16.77 -0.97
N GLU A 10 13.64 17.38 -2.15
CA GLU A 10 13.93 18.81 -2.27
C GLU A 10 12.76 19.66 -1.73
N PHE A 11 11.52 19.24 -2.02
CA PHE A 11 10.33 19.90 -1.50
C PHE A 11 10.24 19.76 0.02
N LYS A 12 10.51 18.56 0.56
CA LYS A 12 10.50 18.30 2.00
C LYS A 12 11.58 19.07 2.76
N SER A 13 12.77 19.23 2.19
CA SER A 13 13.84 20.03 2.82
C SER A 13 13.56 21.53 2.81
N LYS A 14 12.68 22.01 1.93
CA LYS A 14 12.24 23.41 1.88
C LYS A 14 11.03 23.70 2.78
N ILE A 15 10.46 22.69 3.43
CA ILE A 15 9.40 22.89 4.43
C ILE A 15 10.09 23.16 5.76
N PRO A 16 10.05 24.40 6.27
CA PRO A 16 10.77 24.75 7.48
C PRO A 16 10.19 24.08 8.72
N ASN A 17 11.06 23.67 9.64
CA ASN A 17 10.69 22.90 10.84
C ASN A 17 10.41 23.80 12.05
N SER A 18 10.56 25.11 11.90
CA SER A 18 10.39 26.08 12.98
C SER A 18 9.41 27.20 12.62
N VAL A 19 8.81 27.80 13.64
CA VAL A 19 7.79 28.85 13.51
C VAL A 19 8.37 30.14 12.92
N GLU A 20 9.64 30.44 13.20
CA GLU A 20 10.34 31.63 12.67
C GLU A 20 10.58 31.49 11.16
N GLU A 21 11.04 30.34 10.68
CA GLU A 21 11.23 30.08 9.25
C GLU A 21 9.90 29.99 8.46
N LEU A 22 8.79 29.62 9.11
CA LEU A 22 7.46 29.69 8.49
C LEU A 22 7.08 31.13 8.13
N GLN A 23 7.53 32.10 8.92
CA GLN A 23 7.24 33.51 8.71
C GLN A 23 8.03 34.04 7.50
N ASP A 24 9.32 33.69 7.40
CA ASP A 24 10.14 33.94 6.21
C ASP A 24 9.56 33.26 4.96
N TYR A 25 9.04 32.03 5.08
CA TYR A 25 8.40 31.33 3.96
C TYR A 25 7.09 32.01 3.52
N LEU A 26 6.30 32.51 4.47
CA LEU A 26 5.09 33.27 4.15
C LEU A 26 5.42 34.60 3.48
N ASP A 27 6.45 35.31 3.94
CA ASP A 27 6.91 36.55 3.32
C ASP A 27 7.49 36.29 1.91
N TYR A 28 8.24 35.21 1.72
CA TYR A 28 8.70 34.75 0.41
C TYR A 28 7.55 34.40 -0.54
N LEU A 29 6.52 33.68 -0.04
CA LEU A 29 5.32 33.40 -0.83
C LEU A 29 4.59 34.67 -1.19
N LYS A 30 4.48 35.62 -0.25
CA LYS A 30 3.81 36.90 -0.47
C LYS A 30 4.53 37.76 -1.50
N GLU A 31 5.86 37.73 -1.52
CA GLU A 31 6.68 38.39 -2.54
C GLU A 31 6.54 37.73 -3.92
N LYS A 32 6.41 36.40 -3.96
CA LYS A 32 6.27 35.65 -5.22
C LYS A 32 4.87 35.56 -5.79
N ILE A 33 3.82 35.84 -5.01
CA ILE A 33 2.45 35.89 -5.54
C ILE A 33 2.36 37.15 -6.41
N PRO A 34 2.29 37.01 -7.75
CA PRO A 34 2.22 38.16 -8.64
C PRO A 34 0.90 38.88 -8.36
N THR A 35 0.99 40.13 -7.88
CA THR A 35 -0.17 40.94 -7.47
C THR A 35 -0.93 41.56 -8.65
N SER A 36 -0.45 41.39 -9.89
CA SER A 36 -1.08 41.95 -11.07
C SER A 36 -1.90 40.91 -11.85
N TYR A 37 -3.13 41.28 -12.17
CA TYR A 37 -4.08 40.51 -13.00
C TYR A 37 -3.52 40.22 -14.41
N ASP A 38 -2.59 41.04 -14.90
CA ASP A 38 -2.02 40.92 -16.25
C ASP A 38 -1.14 39.67 -16.42
N ASP A 39 -0.48 39.19 -15.36
CA ASP A 39 0.37 37.98 -15.42
C ASP A 39 -0.44 36.69 -15.59
N PHE A 40 -1.73 36.73 -15.26
CA PHE A 40 -2.64 35.60 -15.43
C PHE A 40 -3.30 35.56 -16.81
N LYS A 41 -3.20 36.63 -17.60
CA LYS A 41 -3.80 36.73 -18.92
C LYS A 41 -3.49 35.54 -19.84
N PRO A 42 -2.23 35.06 -19.99
CA PRO A 42 -1.95 33.90 -20.83
C PRO A 42 -2.61 32.62 -20.31
N GLN A 43 -2.73 32.42 -18.99
CA GLN A 43 -3.40 31.23 -18.46
C GLN A 43 -4.92 31.34 -18.61
N ILE A 44 -5.50 32.55 -18.49
CA ILE A 44 -6.93 32.80 -18.70
C ILE A 44 -7.30 32.63 -20.19
N GLU A 45 -6.49 33.17 -21.11
CA GLU A 45 -6.69 32.98 -22.56
C GLU A 45 -6.51 31.52 -22.96
N TYR A 46 -5.56 30.80 -22.35
CA TYR A 46 -5.39 29.37 -22.55
C TYR A 46 -6.59 28.57 -22.04
N VAL A 47 -7.17 28.91 -20.88
CA VAL A 47 -8.38 28.25 -20.39
C VAL A 47 -9.59 28.56 -21.27
N LYS A 48 -9.70 29.77 -21.83
CA LYS A 48 -10.77 30.16 -22.76
C LYS A 48 -10.68 29.44 -24.11
N SER A 49 -9.48 29.07 -24.56
CA SER A 49 -9.31 28.34 -25.82
C SER A 49 -9.66 26.85 -25.71
N ILE A 50 -9.78 26.32 -24.49
CA ILE A 50 -10.22 24.95 -24.23
C ILE A 50 -11.72 24.85 -24.53
N LYS A 51 -12.06 24.11 -25.58
CA LYS A 51 -13.44 23.74 -25.87
C LYS A 51 -13.91 22.74 -24.82
N GLY A 52 -15.00 23.05 -24.13
CA GLY A 52 -15.55 22.18 -23.07
C GLY A 52 -15.83 20.74 -23.51
N GLU A 53 -16.06 20.53 -24.81
CA GLU A 53 -16.28 19.21 -25.43
C GLU A 53 -15.05 18.30 -25.33
N ASP A 54 -13.83 18.86 -25.43
CA ASP A 54 -12.58 18.08 -25.38
C ASP A 54 -12.34 17.51 -23.97
N VAL A 55 -12.59 18.32 -22.94
CA VAL A 55 -12.45 17.90 -21.53
C VAL A 55 -13.47 16.81 -21.17
N VAL A 56 -14.70 16.93 -21.67
CA VAL A 56 -15.75 15.91 -21.44
C VAL A 56 -15.41 14.61 -22.15
N ASN A 57 -14.89 14.67 -23.37
CA ASN A 57 -14.47 13.49 -24.13
C ASN A 57 -13.24 12.81 -23.52
N ASP A 58 -12.24 13.58 -23.06
CA ASP A 58 -11.07 13.04 -22.35
C ASP A 58 -11.48 12.34 -21.05
N PHE A 59 -12.40 12.93 -20.30
CA PHE A 59 -12.92 12.35 -19.06
C PHE A 59 -13.75 11.07 -19.31
N LYS A 60 -14.64 11.07 -20.31
CA LYS A 60 -15.45 9.90 -20.69
C LYS A 60 -14.59 8.75 -21.19
N ASN A 61 -13.52 9.05 -21.94
CA ASN A 61 -12.63 8.05 -22.50
C ASN A 61 -11.47 7.67 -21.56
N LEU A 62 -11.45 8.17 -20.32
CA LEU A 62 -10.38 7.97 -19.35
C LEU A 62 -8.98 8.24 -19.93
N LYS A 63 -8.89 9.13 -20.93
CA LYS A 63 -7.62 9.55 -21.50
C LYS A 63 -7.04 10.58 -20.56
N VAL A 64 -5.99 10.18 -19.85
CA VAL A 64 -5.25 11.04 -18.93
C VAL A 64 -4.40 12.01 -19.76
N SER A 65 -5.02 13.07 -20.29
CA SER A 65 -4.26 14.18 -20.85
C SER A 65 -3.68 15.01 -19.70
N PRO A 66 -2.50 15.64 -19.87
CA PRO A 66 -1.92 16.52 -18.86
C PRO A 66 -2.89 17.63 -18.39
N ILE A 67 -3.83 18.01 -19.26
CA ILE A 67 -4.88 19.01 -19.02
C ILE A 67 -5.91 18.49 -18.01
N THR A 68 -6.39 17.25 -18.16
CA THR A 68 -7.35 16.67 -17.21
C THR A 68 -6.75 16.58 -15.81
N VAL A 69 -5.45 16.27 -15.70
CA VAL A 69 -4.74 16.17 -14.41
C VAL A 69 -4.61 17.52 -13.73
N SER A 70 -4.19 18.58 -14.46
CA SER A 70 -4.03 19.91 -13.86
C SER A 70 -5.37 20.51 -13.45
N LEU A 71 -6.41 20.36 -14.30
CA LEU A 71 -7.74 20.87 -14.00
C LEU A 71 -8.39 20.16 -12.82
N THR A 72 -8.25 18.83 -12.72
CA THR A 72 -8.76 18.08 -11.57
C THR A 72 -8.03 18.44 -10.28
N LEU A 73 -6.70 18.58 -10.30
CA LEU A 73 -5.93 19.03 -9.13
C LEU A 73 -6.38 20.40 -8.64
N VAL A 74 -6.52 21.39 -9.54
CA VAL A 74 -6.97 22.75 -9.18
C VAL A 74 -8.43 22.74 -8.69
N ALA A 75 -9.31 21.95 -9.31
CA ALA A 75 -10.69 21.80 -8.86
C ALA A 75 -10.76 21.15 -7.46
N PHE A 76 -9.96 20.10 -7.19
CA PHE A 76 -9.94 19.45 -5.88
C PHE A 76 -9.34 20.35 -4.80
N THR A 77 -8.28 21.09 -5.08
CA THR A 77 -7.67 22.01 -4.10
C THR A 77 -8.60 23.18 -3.81
N THR A 78 -9.21 23.79 -4.82
CA THR A 78 -10.21 24.84 -4.62
C THR A 78 -11.42 24.32 -3.88
N LEU A 79 -11.97 23.15 -4.22
CA LEU A 79 -13.12 22.57 -3.52
C LEU A 79 -12.79 22.19 -2.07
N TYR A 80 -11.58 21.69 -1.79
CA TYR A 80 -11.11 21.39 -0.44
C TYR A 80 -10.94 22.66 0.39
N LEU A 81 -10.32 23.70 -0.18
CA LEU A 81 -10.11 24.99 0.47
C LEU A 81 -11.43 25.74 0.68
N PHE A 82 -12.29 25.85 -0.34
CA PHE A 82 -13.62 26.45 -0.23
C PHE A 82 -14.57 25.63 0.66
N GLY A 83 -14.50 24.31 0.62
CA GLY A 83 -15.24 23.43 1.53
C GLY A 83 -14.87 23.68 2.99
N LYS A 84 -13.60 24.03 3.26
CA LYS A 84 -13.14 24.42 4.59
C LYS A 84 -13.42 25.90 4.92
N LEU A 85 -13.46 26.80 3.93
CA LEU A 85 -13.67 28.24 4.11
C LEU A 85 -15.16 28.62 4.22
N ILE A 86 -16.03 28.07 3.38
CA ILE A 86 -17.50 28.26 3.42
C ILE A 86 -18.14 27.37 4.48
N GLY A 87 -17.52 26.24 4.82
CA GLY A 87 -17.93 25.36 5.92
C GLY A 87 -17.68 25.94 7.33
N GLY A 88 -17.33 27.23 7.42
CA GLY A 88 -17.16 27.99 8.65
C GLY A 88 -18.49 28.21 9.38
N GLY A 89 -18.98 27.17 10.04
CA GLY A 89 -19.95 27.28 11.12
C GLY A 89 -21.29 26.63 10.85
N ARG A 90 -21.46 25.39 11.33
CA ARG A 90 -22.39 25.07 12.42
C ARG A 90 -22.50 23.55 12.63
N ALA A 91 -22.60 23.23 13.91
CA ALA A 91 -22.91 21.95 14.54
C ALA A 91 -21.83 20.86 14.41
N GLU A 92 -21.15 20.63 15.54
CA GLU A 92 -20.65 19.31 15.94
C GLU A 92 -21.80 18.28 15.92
N GLU A 93 -22.25 17.89 14.74
CA GLU A 93 -22.79 16.55 14.58
C GLU A 93 -21.59 15.63 14.73
N THR A 94 -21.40 15.13 15.97
CA THR A 94 -20.55 13.97 16.25
C THR A 94 -20.65 13.02 15.05
N PRO A 95 -19.53 12.76 14.34
CA PRO A 95 -19.59 12.16 13.03
C PRO A 95 -20.33 10.84 13.18
N LYS A 96 -21.54 10.75 12.61
CA LYS A 96 -22.28 9.49 12.48
C LYS A 96 -21.28 8.52 11.92
N LYS A 97 -20.79 7.63 12.78
CA LYS A 97 -19.70 6.70 12.48
C LYS A 97 -20.10 6.03 11.17
N LYS A 98 -19.44 6.42 10.06
CA LYS A 98 -19.66 5.76 8.77
C LYS A 98 -19.51 4.28 9.06
N PRO A 99 -20.55 3.45 8.86
CA PRO A 99 -20.48 2.06 9.26
C PRO A 99 -19.24 1.48 8.59
N ARG A 100 -18.31 0.96 9.40
CA ARG A 100 -17.10 0.30 8.90
C ARG A 100 -17.57 -0.67 7.83
N LYS A 101 -17.22 -0.41 6.56
CA LYS A 101 -17.62 -1.28 5.45
C LYS A 101 -17.17 -2.69 5.84
N LYS A 102 -18.12 -3.57 6.15
CA LYS A 102 -17.81 -4.98 6.44
C LYS A 102 -17.04 -5.48 5.24
N LEU A 103 -15.86 -6.05 5.47
CA LEU A 103 -15.04 -6.61 4.40
C LEU A 103 -15.92 -7.56 3.58
N THR A 104 -15.87 -7.43 2.26
CA THR A 104 -16.53 -8.40 1.37
C THR A 104 -15.93 -9.79 1.63
N LYS A 105 -16.67 -10.86 1.28
CA LYS A 105 -16.15 -12.24 1.40
C LYS A 105 -14.78 -12.39 0.71
N ALA A 106 -14.63 -11.80 -0.48
CA ALA A 106 -13.39 -11.82 -1.23
C ALA A 106 -12.25 -11.07 -0.51
N GLN A 107 -12.52 -9.89 0.06
CA GLN A 107 -11.51 -9.16 0.83
C GLN A 107 -11.12 -9.89 2.11
N LYS A 108 -12.08 -10.54 2.79
CA LYS A 108 -11.81 -11.37 3.97
C LYS A 108 -10.93 -12.55 3.59
N ALA A 109 -11.25 -13.27 2.52
CA ALA A 109 -10.46 -14.39 2.04
C ALA A 109 -9.03 -13.97 1.65
N ASN A 110 -8.86 -12.87 0.90
CA ASN A 110 -7.53 -12.37 0.55
C ASN A 110 -6.71 -12.02 1.80
N ARG A 111 -7.34 -11.38 2.79
CA ARG A 111 -6.72 -11.05 4.06
C ARG A 111 -6.30 -12.31 4.82
N GLN A 112 -7.12 -13.35 4.86
CA GLN A 112 -6.78 -14.61 5.52
C GLN A 112 -5.61 -15.32 4.82
N ILE A 113 -5.58 -15.33 3.48
CA ILE A 113 -4.44 -15.88 2.72
C ILE A 113 -3.15 -15.13 3.08
N GLN A 114 -3.21 -13.79 3.12
CA GLN A 114 -2.06 -12.96 3.47
C GLN A 114 -1.62 -13.16 4.92
N GLU A 115 -2.56 -13.21 5.87
CA GLU A 115 -2.26 -13.44 7.29
C GLU A 115 -1.53 -14.78 7.52
N ILE A 116 -1.89 -15.83 6.77
CA ILE A 116 -1.18 -17.11 6.84
C ILE A 116 0.23 -17.00 6.25
N LEU A 117 0.37 -16.35 5.10
CA LEU A 117 1.68 -16.11 4.49
C LEU A 117 2.60 -15.33 5.44
N ASP A 118 2.12 -14.20 5.96
CA ASP A 118 2.85 -13.33 6.88
C ASP A 118 3.25 -14.11 8.16
N TYR A 119 2.37 -14.96 8.69
CA TYR A 119 2.65 -15.77 9.87
C TYR A 119 3.76 -16.79 9.61
N VAL A 120 3.69 -17.52 8.49
CA VAL A 120 4.73 -18.48 8.11
C VAL A 120 6.06 -17.76 7.88
N GLU A 121 6.07 -16.67 7.13
CA GLU A 121 7.28 -15.88 6.82
C GLU A 121 7.93 -15.28 8.06
N SER A 122 7.15 -14.83 9.03
CA SER A 122 7.68 -14.18 10.25
C SER A 122 8.03 -15.15 11.37
N THR A 123 7.37 -16.33 11.42
CA THR A 123 7.53 -17.29 12.52
C THR A 123 8.33 -18.51 12.08
N TYR A 124 7.81 -19.27 11.12
CA TYR A 124 8.39 -20.57 10.79
C TYR A 124 9.62 -20.48 9.89
N VAL A 125 9.66 -19.57 8.93
CA VAL A 125 10.84 -19.43 8.05
C VAL A 125 12.10 -19.12 8.86
N PRO A 126 12.13 -18.12 9.76
CA PRO A 126 13.33 -17.83 10.55
C PRO A 126 13.67 -18.93 11.55
N GLU A 127 12.66 -19.59 12.14
CA GLU A 127 12.89 -20.72 13.04
C GLU A 127 13.50 -21.93 12.33
N ILE A 128 13.05 -22.21 11.10
CA ILE A 128 13.61 -23.25 10.24
C ILE A 128 15.04 -22.90 9.82
N ASP A 129 15.29 -21.65 9.40
CA ASP A 129 16.63 -21.18 9.06
C ASP A 129 17.59 -21.36 10.24
N LYS A 130 17.19 -20.86 11.41
CA LYS A 130 17.96 -21.01 12.64
C LYS A 130 18.19 -22.48 13.00
N PHE A 131 17.17 -23.33 12.88
CA PHE A 131 17.31 -24.75 13.14
C PHE A 131 18.33 -25.41 12.21
N ILE A 132 18.27 -25.12 10.91
CA ILE A 132 19.22 -25.65 9.93
C ILE A 132 20.65 -25.17 10.21
N GLU A 133 20.83 -23.96 10.73
CA GLU A 133 22.14 -23.43 11.12
C GLU A 133 22.68 -24.09 12.40
N THR A 134 21.84 -24.26 13.42
CA THR A 134 22.27 -24.72 14.76
C THR A 134 22.09 -26.22 15.00
N TYR A 135 21.68 -27.01 13.99
CA TYR A 135 21.30 -28.42 14.21
C TYR A 135 22.41 -29.28 14.83
N LYS A 136 23.68 -28.96 14.55
CA LYS A 136 24.86 -29.69 15.06
C LYS A 136 25.04 -29.56 16.58
N GLU A 137 24.43 -28.54 17.18
CA GLU A 137 24.47 -28.29 18.62
C GLU A 137 23.41 -29.11 19.37
N LEU A 138 22.50 -29.76 18.64
CA LEU A 138 21.38 -30.51 19.18
C LEU A 138 21.68 -32.01 19.20
N SER A 139 21.02 -32.72 20.12
CA SER A 139 21.04 -34.18 20.11
C SER A 139 20.27 -34.73 18.90
N SER A 140 20.53 -35.98 18.51
CA SER A 140 19.81 -36.62 17.40
C SER A 140 18.29 -36.68 17.65
N GLU A 141 17.88 -36.86 18.91
CA GLU A 141 16.47 -36.89 19.31
C GLU A 141 15.82 -35.51 19.18
N ASP A 142 16.51 -34.45 19.62
CA ASP A 142 16.03 -33.07 19.50
C ASP A 142 15.91 -32.63 18.02
N VAL A 143 16.84 -33.10 17.18
CA VAL A 143 16.81 -32.85 15.73
C VAL A 143 15.56 -33.47 15.12
N GLU A 144 15.30 -34.75 15.39
CA GLU A 144 14.10 -35.44 14.88
C GLU A 144 12.81 -34.79 15.40
N TYR A 145 12.77 -34.44 16.68
CA TYR A 145 11.65 -33.72 17.28
C TYR A 145 11.39 -32.40 16.55
N LYS A 146 12.43 -31.60 16.27
CA LYS A 146 12.28 -30.33 15.56
C LYS A 146 11.82 -30.51 14.12
N PHE A 147 12.31 -31.51 13.41
CA PHE A 147 11.78 -31.82 12.07
C PHE A 147 10.29 -32.10 12.11
N ASN A 148 9.86 -33.01 12.98
CA ASN A 148 8.46 -33.38 13.09
C ASN A 148 7.60 -32.18 13.53
N TYR A 149 8.11 -31.36 14.45
CA TYR A 149 7.44 -30.12 14.86
C TYR A 149 7.21 -29.16 13.68
N PHE A 150 8.24 -28.86 12.88
CA PHE A 150 8.09 -27.96 11.75
C PHE A 150 7.17 -28.53 10.67
N GLU A 151 7.27 -29.83 10.37
CA GLU A 151 6.38 -30.48 9.40
C GLU A 151 4.91 -30.40 9.84
N GLU A 152 4.63 -30.74 11.10
CA GLU A 152 3.29 -30.63 11.67
C GLU A 152 2.78 -29.19 11.67
N MET A 153 3.66 -28.22 11.91
CA MET A 153 3.27 -26.81 11.94
C MET A 153 2.98 -26.24 10.56
N LEU A 154 3.83 -26.52 9.57
CA LEU A 154 3.60 -26.12 8.18
C LEU A 154 2.35 -26.81 7.61
N LEU A 155 2.10 -28.07 7.97
CA LEU A 155 0.88 -28.78 7.59
C LEU A 155 -0.38 -28.10 8.15
N LYS A 156 -0.36 -27.64 9.40
CA LYS A 156 -1.50 -26.89 9.98
C LYS A 156 -1.79 -25.60 9.21
N GLU A 157 -0.77 -24.88 8.75
CA GLU A 157 -0.97 -23.68 7.94
C GLU A 157 -1.52 -24.01 6.54
N LEU A 158 -1.10 -25.12 5.94
CA LEU A 158 -1.71 -25.64 4.69
C LEU A 158 -3.19 -25.96 4.87
N MET A 159 -3.57 -26.63 5.96
CA MET A 159 -4.98 -26.92 6.26
C MET A 159 -5.81 -25.64 6.40
N LYS A 160 -5.25 -24.60 7.02
CA LYS A 160 -5.93 -23.30 7.12
C LYS A 160 -6.13 -22.67 5.73
N LEU A 161 -5.15 -22.75 4.83
CA LEU A 161 -5.28 -22.25 3.45
C LEU A 161 -6.39 -22.99 2.70
N ASP A 162 -6.45 -24.31 2.82
CA ASP A 162 -7.46 -25.12 2.15
C ASP A 162 -8.88 -24.82 2.63
N ALA A 163 -9.04 -24.45 3.91
CA ALA A 163 -10.32 -24.03 4.47
C ALA A 163 -10.83 -22.66 3.94
N ILE A 164 -10.00 -21.89 3.24
CA ILE A 164 -10.42 -20.59 2.66
C ILE A 164 -11.20 -20.83 1.37
N ASP A 165 -12.47 -20.42 1.37
CA ASP A 165 -13.31 -20.45 0.17
C ASP A 165 -12.88 -19.37 -0.83
N VAL A 166 -12.35 -19.84 -1.95
CA VAL A 166 -11.88 -19.03 -3.09
C VAL A 166 -12.61 -19.40 -4.39
N THR A 167 -13.64 -20.23 -4.33
CA THR A 167 -14.27 -20.88 -5.50
C THR A 167 -14.77 -19.88 -6.55
N SER A 168 -15.27 -18.73 -6.10
CA SER A 168 -15.86 -17.70 -6.95
C SER A 168 -14.86 -16.68 -7.52
N ASN A 169 -13.56 -16.81 -7.24
CA ASN A 169 -12.57 -15.80 -7.61
C ASN A 169 -11.22 -16.41 -8.03
N GLU A 170 -10.93 -16.34 -9.33
CA GLU A 170 -9.67 -16.82 -9.93
C GLU A 170 -8.42 -16.21 -9.29
N ILE A 171 -8.43 -14.90 -9.01
CA ILE A 171 -7.29 -14.21 -8.39
C ILE A 171 -7.00 -14.79 -7.00
N LEU A 172 -8.04 -15.05 -6.21
CA LEU A 172 -7.88 -15.66 -4.88
C LEU A 172 -7.41 -17.12 -4.98
N ARG A 173 -7.87 -17.88 -5.98
CA ARG A 173 -7.38 -19.24 -6.24
C ARG A 173 -5.89 -19.25 -6.54
N ASP A 174 -5.44 -18.32 -7.36
CA ASP A 174 -4.03 -18.17 -7.72
C ASP A 174 -3.19 -17.70 -6.54
N ASN A 175 -3.67 -16.72 -5.77
CA ASN A 175 -2.99 -16.28 -4.54
C ASN A 175 -2.84 -17.42 -3.54
N ARG A 176 -3.92 -18.16 -3.25
CA ARG A 176 -3.87 -19.34 -2.38
C ARG A 176 -2.87 -20.38 -2.90
N ARG A 177 -2.86 -20.66 -4.20
CA ARG A 177 -1.92 -21.60 -4.82
C ARG A 177 -0.47 -21.17 -4.64
N LYS A 178 -0.16 -19.87 -4.77
CA LYS A 178 1.19 -19.33 -4.56
C LYS A 178 1.64 -19.54 -3.12
N VAL A 179 0.79 -19.25 -2.14
CA VAL A 179 1.11 -19.45 -0.72
C VAL A 179 1.27 -20.94 -0.38
N ILE A 180 0.41 -21.81 -0.93
CA ILE A 180 0.56 -23.27 -0.76
C ILE A 180 1.94 -23.73 -1.26
N LYS A 181 2.34 -23.30 -2.47
CA LYS A 181 3.66 -23.64 -3.01
C LYS A 181 4.80 -23.14 -2.13
N PHE A 182 4.70 -21.90 -1.64
CA PHE A 182 5.68 -21.32 -0.73
C PHE A 182 5.87 -22.17 0.53
N ILE A 183 4.80 -22.60 1.18
CA ILE A 183 4.86 -23.47 2.37
C ILE A 183 5.44 -24.85 2.01
N GLN A 184 4.97 -25.46 0.91
CA GLN A 184 5.47 -26.75 0.43
C GLN A 184 6.96 -26.73 0.09
N ASP A 185 7.49 -25.61 -0.40
CA ASP A 185 8.90 -25.48 -0.71
C ASP A 185 9.77 -25.47 0.56
N HIS A 186 9.25 -24.96 1.68
CA HIS A 186 9.90 -25.07 3.00
C HIS A 186 9.87 -26.50 3.55
N GLN A 187 8.75 -27.22 3.39
CA GLN A 187 8.69 -28.65 3.74
C GLN A 187 9.70 -29.47 2.93
N LYS A 188 9.75 -29.28 1.61
CA LYS A 188 10.75 -29.96 0.76
C LYS A 188 12.18 -29.63 1.16
N ARG A 189 12.43 -28.39 1.60
CA ARG A 189 13.75 -27.97 2.10
C ARG A 189 14.10 -28.71 3.38
N LEU A 190 13.17 -28.81 4.33
CA LEU A 190 13.33 -29.59 5.55
C LEU A 190 13.56 -31.07 5.24
N ASP A 191 12.74 -31.68 4.37
CA ASP A 191 12.89 -33.07 3.93
C ASP A 191 14.24 -33.35 3.28
N LYS A 192 14.67 -32.45 2.40
CA LYS A 192 15.98 -32.56 1.73
C LYS A 192 17.09 -32.51 2.77
N PHE A 193 17.03 -31.55 3.70
CA PHE A 193 18.01 -31.41 4.76
C PHE A 193 18.03 -32.64 5.70
N LYS A 194 16.85 -33.18 6.06
CA LYS A 194 16.74 -34.42 6.86
C LYS A 194 17.42 -35.60 6.17
N LYS A 195 17.30 -35.73 4.85
CA LYS A 195 17.98 -36.78 4.06
C LYS A 195 19.49 -36.59 4.03
N GLU A 196 19.96 -35.35 3.91
CA GLU A 196 21.39 -35.02 3.87
C GLU A 196 22.11 -35.34 5.19
N ILE A 197 21.45 -35.16 6.33
CA ILE A 197 22.06 -35.46 7.65
C ILE A 197 21.95 -36.92 8.07
N SER A 198 21.04 -37.70 7.46
CA SER A 198 20.84 -39.12 7.76
C SER A 198 21.64 -40.04 6.84
N THR A 199 22.31 -39.46 5.83
CA THR A 199 23.27 -40.13 4.95
C THR A 199 24.68 -39.95 5.50
#